data_AF-A0ABD3T3L0-F1
#
_entry.id   AF-A0ABD3T3L0-F1
#
_cell.length_a   1.000
_cell.length_b   1.000
_cell.length_c   1.000
_cell.angle_alpha   90.00
_cell.angle_beta   90.00
_cell.angle_gamma   90.00
#
_symmetry.space_group_name_H-M   'P 1'
#
loop_
_entity.id
_entity.type
_entity.pdbx_description
1 polymer ?
#
loop_
_entity_poly.entity_id
_entity_poly.type
_entity_poly.pdbx_seq_one_letter_code
_entity_poly.pdbx_strand_id
1 'polypeptide(L)'
;MGHILSDGIHMGHILSDGIHMGHILSDGIHMGHILSNGIHMGHILSDGIHIGHILSDGIHMGHILSDGIHMGHILSDNNWDHRDNVFAFVSK
;
A
#
# COMPACT_ATOMS: atom_id res chain seq x y z
N MET A 1 -2.05 10.51 -13.45
CA MET A 1 -2.01 10.80 -12.01
C MET A 1 -3.44 11.02 -11.54
N GLY A 2 -4.04 10.00 -10.92
CA GLY A 2 -5.41 10.05 -10.40
C GLY A 2 -5.39 10.31 -8.90
N HIS A 3 -6.40 11.03 -8.42
CA HIS A 3 -6.71 11.15 -6.99
C HIS A 3 -7.90 10.25 -6.68
N ILE A 4 -7.79 9.44 -5.63
CA ILE A 4 -8.89 8.62 -5.13
C ILE A 4 -9.32 9.20 -3.78
N LEU A 5 -10.60 9.56 -3.69
CA LEU A 5 -11.28 9.88 -2.46
C LEU A 5 -12.34 8.80 -2.24
N SER A 6 -12.23 8.05 -1.16
CA SER A 6 -13.16 6.95 -0.89
C SER A 6 -13.28 6.67 0.60
N ASP A 7 -14.49 6.42 1.09
CA ASP A 7 -14.71 5.95 2.47
C ASP A 7 -14.02 4.59 2.72
N GLY A 8 -13.73 3.83 1.66
CA GLY A 8 -12.91 2.63 1.77
C GLY A 8 -12.41 2.10 0.44
N ILE A 9 -11.24 1.47 0.46
CA ILE A 9 -10.65 0.78 -0.69
C ILE A 9 -10.43 -0.67 -0.31
N HIS A 10 -11.03 -1.58 -1.08
CA HIS A 10 -10.93 -3.01 -0.85
C HIS A 10 -10.41 -3.69 -2.11
N MET A 11 -9.24 -4.28 -2.00
CA MET A 11 -8.57 -5.03 -3.04
C MET A 11 -8.48 -6.47 -2.55
N GLY A 12 -9.13 -7.39 -3.27
CA GLY A 12 -9.19 -8.81 -2.89
C GLY A 12 -7.97 -9.57 -3.39
N HIS A 13 -8.24 -10.70 -4.07
CA HIS A 13 -7.20 -11.46 -4.75
C HIS A 13 -6.83 -10.77 -6.07
N ILE A 14 -5.56 -10.42 -6.25
CA ILE A 14 -5.09 -9.73 -7.45
C ILE A 14 -3.90 -10.49 -8.02
N LEU A 15 -3.98 -10.75 -9.33
CA LEU A 15 -2.85 -11.18 -10.16
C LEU A 15 -2.66 -10.09 -11.22
N SER A 16 -1.53 -9.39 -11.18
CA SER A 16 -1.27 -8.29 -12.11
C SER A 16 0.20 -8.13 -12.44
N ASP A 17 0.52 -7.79 -13.68
CA ASP A 17 1.89 -7.39 -14.04
C ASP A 17 2.33 -6.10 -13.31
N GLY A 18 1.38 -5.27 -12.88
CA GLY A 18 1.68 -4.11 -12.06
C GLY A 18 0.45 -3.53 -11.37
N ILE A 19 0.65 -2.93 -10.19
CA ILE A 19 -0.36 -2.20 -9.45
C ILE A 19 0.15 -0.80 -9.20
N HIS A 20 -0.60 0.21 -9.62
CA HIS A 20 -0.23 1.61 -9.48
C HIS A 20 -1.36 2.37 -8.79
N MET A 21 -1.07 2.87 -7.60
CA MET A 21 -1.96 3.73 -6.83
C MET A 21 -1.35 5.11 -6.71
N GLY A 22 -2.14 6.12 -7.05
CA GLY A 22 -1.72 7.53 -7.01
C GLY A 22 -1.88 8.14 -5.62
N HIS A 23 -2.46 9.33 -5.58
CA HIS A 23 -2.80 9.98 -4.31
C HIS A 23 -4.12 9.44 -3.78
N ILE A 24 -4.13 8.95 -2.55
CA ILE A 24 -5.30 8.35 -1.90
C ILE A 24 -5.60 9.10 -0.60
N LEU A 25 -6.88 9.46 -0.44
CA LEU A 25 -7.47 9.81 0.84
C LEU A 25 -8.60 8.81 1.12
N SER A 26 -8.49 8.03 2.20
CA SER A 26 -9.51 7.03 2.51
C SER A 26 -9.62 6.67 3.98
N ASP A 27 -10.82 6.52 4.52
CA ASP A 27 -10.99 6.09 5.91
C ASP A 27 -10.43 4.67 6.14
N GLY A 28 -10.35 3.82 5.10
CA GLY A 28 -9.70 2.53 5.24
C GLY A 28 -9.25 1.88 3.94
N ILE A 29 -8.07 1.25 3.97
CA ILE A 29 -7.51 0.50 2.84
C ILE A 29 -7.26 -0.94 3.26
N HIS A 30 -7.88 -1.88 2.54
CA HIS A 30 -7.69 -3.31 2.73
C HIS A 30 -7.15 -3.93 1.45
N MET A 31 -5.94 -4.43 1.53
CA MET A 31 -5.27 -5.16 0.45
C MET A 31 -5.22 -6.63 0.84
N GLY A 32 -5.81 -7.52 0.03
CA GLY A 32 -5.88 -8.95 0.26
C GLY A 32 -4.63 -9.67 -0.24
N HIS A 33 -4.83 -10.82 -0.88
CA HIS A 33 -3.74 -11.59 -1.48
C HIS A 33 -3.34 -10.99 -2.84
N ILE A 34 -2.11 -10.51 -2.95
CA ILE A 34 -1.60 -9.88 -4.15
C ILE A 34 -0.38 -10.65 -4.66
N LEU A 35 -0.43 -11.03 -5.92
CA LEU A 35 0.71 -11.49 -6.70
C LEU A 35 0.95 -10.49 -7.83
N SER A 36 2.11 -9.82 -7.82
CA SER A 36 2.39 -8.83 -8.86
C SER A 36 3.87 -8.65 -9.19
N ASN A 37 4.21 -8.45 -10.45
CA ASN A 37 5.61 -8.14 -10.82
C ASN A 37 6.04 -6.75 -10.31
N GLY A 38 5.10 -5.87 -9.96
CA GLY A 38 5.45 -4.57 -9.41
C GLY A 38 4.29 -3.86 -8.72
N ILE A 39 4.53 -3.30 -7.53
CA ILE A 39 3.56 -2.48 -6.82
C ILE A 39 4.16 -1.10 -6.60
N HIS A 40 3.43 -0.07 -7.03
CA HIS A 40 3.75 1.32 -6.79
C HIS A 40 2.59 2.01 -6.10
N MET A 41 2.82 2.47 -4.88
CA MET A 41 1.85 3.25 -4.12
C MET A 41 2.41 4.66 -3.94
N GLY A 42 1.64 5.67 -4.31
CA GLY A 42 1.98 7.08 -4.15
C GLY A 42 1.72 7.59 -2.73
N HIS A 43 1.23 8.83 -2.62
CA HIS A 43 0.85 9.42 -1.33
C HIS A 43 -0.47 8.84 -0.81
N ILE A 44 -0.47 8.28 0.38
CA ILE A 44 -1.65 7.71 1.03
C ILE A 44 -1.88 8.42 2.38
N LEU A 45 -3.10 8.91 2.57
CA LEU A 45 -3.63 9.32 3.86
C LEU A 45 -4.83 8.44 4.20
N SER A 46 -4.77 7.73 5.32
CA SER A 46 -5.86 6.84 5.74
C SER A 46 -6.05 6.77 7.25
N ASP A 47 -7.25 6.45 7.73
CA ASP A 47 -7.42 6.15 9.17
C ASP A 47 -6.92 4.72 9.47
N GLY A 48 -6.96 3.81 8.51
CA GLY A 48 -6.52 2.44 8.71
C GLY A 48 -6.07 1.72 7.44
N ILE A 49 -4.89 1.09 7.49
CA ILE A 49 -4.37 0.28 6.40
C ILE A 49 -4.17 -1.15 6.87
N HIS A 50 -4.78 -2.10 6.17
CA HIS A 50 -4.62 -3.53 6.38
C HIS A 50 -4.07 -4.15 5.10
N ILE A 51 -2.89 -4.73 5.18
CA ILE A 51 -2.27 -5.44 4.08
C ILE A 51 -2.18 -6.91 4.45
N GLY A 52 -2.72 -7.78 3.59
CA GLY A 52 -2.68 -9.23 3.69
C GLY A 52 -1.38 -9.79 3.13
N HIS A 53 -1.46 -10.85 2.33
CA HIS A 53 -0.28 -11.46 1.72
C HIS A 53 0.08 -10.78 0.41
N ILE A 54 1.31 -10.26 0.32
CA ILE A 54 1.85 -9.72 -0.92
C ILE A 54 3.08 -10.52 -1.33
N LEU A 55 3.07 -11.01 -2.56
CA LEU A 55 4.24 -11.55 -3.26
C LEU A 55 4.50 -10.67 -4.48
N SER A 56 5.66 -10.01 -4.52
CA SER A 56 5.97 -9.12 -5.64
C SER A 56 7.44 -8.98 -6.01
N ASP A 57 7.75 -8.95 -7.30
CA ASP A 57 9.14 -8.78 -7.74
C ASP A 57 9.72 -7.39 -7.37
N GLY A 58 8.87 -6.41 -7.05
CA GLY A 58 9.30 -5.11 -6.53
C GLY A 58 8.17 -4.27 -5.94
N ILE A 59 8.42 -3.65 -4.79
CA ILE A 59 7.45 -2.77 -4.11
C ILE A 59 8.07 -1.40 -3.87
N HIS A 60 7.40 -0.37 -4.37
CA HIS A 60 7.73 1.04 -4.17
C HIS A 60 6.59 1.75 -3.46
N MET A 61 6.88 2.33 -2.30
CA MET A 61 5.91 3.11 -1.52
C MET A 61 6.39 4.55 -1.45
N GLY A 62 5.48 5.50 -1.69
CA GLY A 62 5.67 6.90 -1.36
C GLY A 62 5.29 7.18 0.09
N HIS A 63 4.95 8.43 0.40
CA HIS A 63 4.51 8.82 1.73
C HIS A 63 3.19 8.16 2.13
N ILE A 64 3.19 7.47 3.27
CA ILE A 64 1.98 6.88 3.87
C ILE A 64 1.83 7.45 5.26
N LEU A 65 0.70 8.11 5.50
CA LEU A 65 0.26 8.53 6.82
C LEU A 65 -1.01 7.75 7.17
N SER A 66 -0.97 7.01 8.28
CA SER A 66 -2.12 6.26 8.77
C SER A 66 -2.18 6.20 10.27
N ASP A 67 -3.39 6.31 10.83
CA ASP A 67 -3.61 6.20 12.28
C ASP A 67 -3.37 4.75 12.75
N GLY A 68 -3.71 3.75 11.91
CA GLY A 68 -3.38 2.34 12.14
C GLY A 68 -2.81 1.64 10.90
N ILE A 69 -1.80 0.78 11.07
CA ILE A 69 -1.27 -0.07 9.99
C ILE A 69 -1.08 -1.50 10.51
N HIS A 70 -1.72 -2.45 9.82
CA HIS A 70 -1.54 -3.88 10.05
C HIS A 70 -1.00 -4.55 8.79
N MET A 71 0.13 -5.24 8.92
CA MET A 71 0.82 -5.88 7.81
C MET A 71 0.88 -7.39 8.02
N GLY A 72 0.42 -8.13 7.03
CA GLY A 72 0.64 -9.56 6.86
C GLY A 72 2.00 -9.85 6.22
N HIS A 73 2.15 -11.03 5.65
CA HIS A 73 3.39 -11.41 4.96
C HIS A 73 3.58 -10.63 3.66
N ILE A 74 4.72 -9.94 3.57
CA ILE A 74 5.15 -9.26 2.35
C ILE A 74 6.50 -9.85 1.95
N LEU A 75 6.54 -10.51 0.80
CA LEU A 75 7.76 -10.99 0.19
C LEU A 75 8.01 -10.19 -1.08
N SER A 76 9.19 -9.57 -1.17
CA SER A 76 9.61 -8.88 -2.38
C SER A 76 11.06 -9.13 -2.74
N ASP A 77 11.30 -9.37 -4.04
CA ASP A 77 12.61 -9.72 -4.57
C ASP A 77 13.53 -8.51 -4.74
N ASN A 78 12.98 -7.29 -4.78
CA ASN A 78 13.74 -6.05 -4.80
C ASN A 78 13.42 -5.16 -3.60
N ASN A 79 14.47 -4.44 -3.18
CA ASN A 79 14.51 -3.63 -1.96
C ASN A 79 13.22 -2.83 -1.79
N TRP A 80 12.42 -3.18 -0.79
CA TRP A 80 11.47 -2.26 -0.19
C TRP A 80 12.31 -1.08 0.31
N ASP A 81 12.48 -0.06 -0.53
CA ASP A 81 13.42 1.00 -0.21
C ASP A 81 12.85 1.87 0.90
N HIS A 82 13.43 1.72 2.09
CA HIS A 82 13.08 2.48 3.28
C HIS A 82 13.65 3.92 3.25
N ARG A 83 14.46 4.28 2.24
CA ARG A 83 15.26 5.52 2.26
C ARG A 83 14.49 6.80 1.95
N ASP A 84 13.33 6.71 1.29
CA ASP A 84 12.44 7.85 1.03
C ASP A 84 11.17 7.84 1.90
N ASN A 85 11.04 6.84 2.79
CA ASN A 85 9.88 6.70 3.65
C ASN A 85 10.09 7.53 4.91
N VAL A 86 9.51 8.73 4.94
CA VAL A 86 9.06 9.32 6.21
C VAL A 86 7.94 8.41 6.73
N PHE A 87 8.29 7.26 7.31
CA PHE A 87 7.42 6.50 8.17
C PHE A 87 7.21 7.32 9.43
N ALA A 88 6.37 8.34 9.32
CA ALA A 88 5.69 8.87 10.48
C ALA A 88 4.64 7.80 10.83
N PHE A 89 5.06 6.73 11.52
CA PHE A 89 4.14 5.94 12.36
C PHE A 89 3.66 6.89 13.46
N VAL A 90 2.77 7.81 13.11
CA VAL A 90 1.91 8.45 14.08
C VAL A 90 0.71 7.54 14.20
N SER A 91 0.92 6.34 14.74
CA SER A 91 -0.15 5.76 15.53
C SER A 91 -0.25 6.64 16.76
N LYS A 92 -1.39 7.33 16.90
CA LYS A 92 -1.85 7.69 18.24
C LYS A 92 -2.20 6.43 19.01
#